data_AF-A0A9D0G9X1-F1
#
_entry.id   AF-A0A9D0G9X1-F1
#
_cell.length_a   1.000
_cell.length_b   1.000
_cell.length_c   1.000
_cell.angle_alpha   90.00
_cell.angle_beta   90.00
_cell.angle_gamma   90.00
#
_symmetry.space_group_name_H-M   'P 1'
#
loop_
_entity.id
_entity.type
_entity.pdbx_description
1 polymer ?
#
loop_
_entity_poly.entity_id
_entity_poly.type
_entity_poly.pdbx_seq_one_letter_code
_entity_poly.pdbx_strand_id
1 'polypeptide(L)'
;MAASPEITVYATNKNFLNVYDCLEIGKVKFEVASYDPKTRRQTARAFAYVDVDKVRLIIHAVKSGRFGKLFGGKFEDFGGSQVDGKLQSRIFRLEYDPGENDRFARFPIRVTIANGPGKRNRQGGVMPNGQPTQRVSMRFPMADFVRILLEVESYMDAWLFANFTRIRQERVQALTERLEGRRQESGNGNGNGSKPKGGNGNGHLSREEALATVLFFAPKDDPRLRGKTLGEVLSAGREDLLKRLASWQATSERGQKLATAAKVLVS
;
A
#
# COMPACT_ATOMS: atom_id res chain seq x y z
N MET A 1 11.09 -6.94 20.81
CA MET A 1 10.55 -7.08 19.43
C MET A 1 11.28 -8.24 18.78
N ALA A 2 10.54 -9.20 18.22
CA ALA A 2 11.15 -10.25 17.40
C ALA A 2 11.88 -9.59 16.21
N ALA A 3 12.99 -10.18 15.76
CA ALA A 3 13.68 -9.69 14.58
C ALA A 3 12.75 -9.84 13.37
N SER A 4 12.54 -8.77 12.62
CA SER A 4 11.83 -8.82 11.35
C SER A 4 12.51 -9.83 10.42
N PRO A 5 11.76 -10.75 9.79
CA PRO A 5 12.32 -11.66 8.79
C PRO A 5 13.07 -10.90 7.71
N GLU A 6 14.24 -11.41 7.31
CA GLU A 6 15.03 -10.84 6.22
C GLU A 6 14.45 -11.29 4.88
N ILE A 7 14.20 -10.33 3.98
CA ILE A 7 13.71 -10.59 2.63
C ILE A 7 14.91 -10.86 1.71
N THR A 8 15.89 -9.97 1.72
CA THR A 8 17.08 -10.07 0.88
C THR A 8 18.24 -9.25 1.44
N VAL A 9 19.46 -9.65 1.09
CA VAL A 9 20.71 -8.98 1.45
C VAL A 9 21.55 -8.79 0.20
N TYR A 10 22.04 -7.57 0.05
CA TYR A 10 23.06 -7.26 -0.94
C TYR A 10 24.30 -6.70 -0.25
N ALA A 11 25.42 -7.42 -0.41
CA ALA A 11 26.69 -7.10 0.22
C ALA A 11 27.73 -6.65 -0.79
N THR A 12 28.54 -5.68 -0.38
CA THR A 12 29.79 -5.29 -1.03
C THR A 12 30.91 -5.34 0.01
N ASN A 13 32.16 -5.17 -0.40
CA ASN A 13 33.30 -5.16 0.52
C ASN A 13 33.21 -4.12 1.64
N LYS A 14 32.40 -3.06 1.48
CA LYS A 14 32.31 -1.94 2.43
C LYS A 14 30.91 -1.68 2.96
N ASN A 15 29.86 -2.16 2.29
CA ASN A 15 28.48 -1.84 2.65
C ASN A 15 27.55 -3.02 2.45
N PHE A 16 26.50 -3.06 3.25
CA PHE A 16 25.38 -3.99 3.16
C PHE A 16 24.09 -3.20 3.00
N LEU A 17 23.22 -3.66 2.10
CA LEU A 17 21.80 -3.31 2.07
C LEU A 17 21.02 -4.54 2.52
N ASN A 18 20.31 -4.41 3.63
CA ASN A 18 19.38 -5.43 4.12
C ASN A 18 17.95 -4.91 3.94
N VAL A 19 17.07 -5.78 3.47
CA VAL A 19 15.64 -5.49 3.35
C VAL A 19 14.88 -6.46 4.24
N TYR A 20 14.05 -5.94 5.14
CA TYR A 20 13.30 -6.75 6.11
C TYR A 20 11.79 -6.61 5.93
N ASP A 21 11.09 -7.68 6.27
CA ASP A 21 9.64 -7.76 6.33
C ASP A 21 9.09 -6.92 7.50
N CYS A 22 8.23 -5.96 7.16
CA CYS A 22 7.40 -5.21 8.10
C CYS A 22 5.96 -5.07 7.55
N LEU A 23 5.51 -6.07 6.77
CA LEU A 23 4.28 -6.02 5.98
C LEU A 23 3.02 -6.02 6.85
N GLU A 24 3.10 -6.55 8.07
CA GLU A 24 2.02 -6.46 9.07
C GLU A 24 1.62 -5.01 9.36
N ILE A 25 2.59 -4.08 9.35
CA ILE A 25 2.34 -2.64 9.53
C ILE A 25 2.29 -1.89 8.20
N GLY A 26 2.19 -2.61 7.08
CA GLY A 26 2.11 -2.04 5.72
C GLY A 26 3.41 -1.38 5.25
N LYS A 27 4.57 -1.79 5.78
CA LYS A 27 5.87 -1.18 5.44
C LYS A 27 6.92 -2.23 5.06
N VAL A 28 8.00 -1.77 4.44
CA VAL A 28 9.23 -2.54 4.23
C VAL A 28 10.37 -1.77 4.87
N LYS A 29 11.22 -2.45 5.65
CA LYS A 29 12.38 -1.83 6.28
C LYS A 29 13.60 -1.97 5.38
N PHE A 30 14.16 -0.85 4.95
CA PHE A 30 15.46 -0.79 4.28
C PHE A 30 16.52 -0.39 5.29
N GLU A 31 17.65 -1.08 5.28
CA GLU A 31 18.77 -0.80 6.17
C GLU A 31 20.07 -0.81 5.38
N VAL A 32 20.87 0.24 5.53
CA VAL A 32 22.22 0.31 4.97
C VAL A 32 23.21 0.37 6.12
N ALA A 33 24.19 -0.52 6.08
CA ALA A 33 25.29 -0.58 7.02
C ALA A 33 26.62 -0.41 6.29
N SER A 34 27.54 0.36 6.87
CA SER A 34 28.94 0.46 6.42
C SER A 34 29.84 -0.34 7.32
N TYR A 35 30.89 -0.90 6.74
CA TYR A 35 31.82 -1.80 7.37
C TYR A 35 33.24 -1.46 6.96
N ASP A 36 34.17 -1.50 7.93
CA ASP A 36 35.59 -1.40 7.64
C ASP A 36 36.17 -2.80 7.40
N PRO A 37 36.61 -3.12 6.18
CA PRO A 37 37.14 -4.45 5.85
C PRO A 37 38.42 -4.79 6.63
N LYS A 38 39.18 -3.79 7.09
CA LYS A 38 40.43 -4.01 7.83
C LYS A 38 40.15 -4.42 9.27
N THR A 39 39.33 -3.63 9.97
CA THR A 39 39.03 -3.87 11.39
C THR A 39 37.91 -4.88 11.61
N ARG A 40 37.22 -5.27 10.54
CA ARG A 40 36.05 -6.16 10.58
C ARG A 40 34.93 -5.65 11.49
N ARG A 41 34.77 -4.32 11.58
CA ARG A 41 33.77 -3.66 12.41
C ARG A 41 32.79 -2.84 11.59
N GLN A 42 31.54 -2.85 12.04
CA GLN A 42 30.51 -1.95 11.53
C GLN A 42 30.84 -0.51 11.94
N THR A 43 30.92 0.39 10.96
CA THR A 43 31.27 1.80 11.17
C THR A 43 30.05 2.70 11.21
N ALA A 44 29.01 2.36 10.44
CA ALA A 44 27.76 3.09 10.43
C ALA A 44 26.56 2.17 10.13
N ARG A 45 25.38 2.62 10.53
CA ARG A 45 24.10 1.97 10.26
C ARG A 45 23.04 3.05 10.10
N ALA A 46 22.14 2.90 9.15
CA ALA A 46 20.91 3.68 9.09
C ALA A 46 19.80 2.80 8.51
N PHE A 47 18.56 3.04 8.93
CA PHE A 47 17.41 2.30 8.42
C PHE A 47 16.19 3.21 8.31
N ALA A 48 15.30 2.89 7.37
CA ALA A 48 14.05 3.58 7.15
C ALA A 48 12.95 2.56 6.83
N TYR A 49 11.72 2.91 7.19
CA TYR A 49 10.53 2.13 6.82
C TYR A 49 9.79 2.86 5.71
N VAL A 50 9.59 2.19 4.59
CA VAL A 50 8.91 2.74 3.40
C VAL A 50 7.58 2.02 3.24
N ASP A 51 6.51 2.77 2.95
CA ASP A 51 5.17 2.18 2.75
C ASP A 51 5.17 1.22 1.56
N VAL A 52 4.47 0.09 1.67
CA VAL A 52 4.40 -0.95 0.63
C VAL A 52 3.99 -0.38 -0.73
N ASP A 53 3.03 0.55 -0.75
CA ASP A 53 2.56 1.18 -2.00
C ASP A 53 3.66 2.00 -2.68
N LYS A 54 4.47 2.71 -1.89
CA LYS A 54 5.64 3.46 -2.39
C LYS A 54 6.72 2.51 -2.90
N VAL A 55 6.96 1.41 -2.19
CA VAL A 55 7.92 0.37 -2.63
C VAL A 55 7.47 -0.23 -3.97
N ARG A 56 6.20 -0.58 -4.13
CA ARG A 56 5.64 -1.06 -5.42
C ARG A 56 5.81 -0.03 -6.54
N LEU A 57 5.57 1.25 -6.24
CA LEU A 57 5.76 2.32 -7.22
C LEU A 57 7.23 2.46 -7.65
N ILE A 58 8.17 2.40 -6.70
CA ILE A 58 9.61 2.39 -6.98
C ILE A 58 9.98 1.20 -7.86
N ILE A 59 9.54 -0.01 -7.48
CA ILE A 59 9.79 -1.24 -8.23
C ILE A 59 9.31 -1.09 -9.68
N HIS A 60 8.06 -0.66 -9.87
CA HIS A 60 7.51 -0.43 -11.21
C HIS A 60 8.32 0.61 -12.00
N ALA A 61 8.66 1.74 -11.38
CA ALA A 61 9.40 2.82 -12.02
C ALA A 61 10.81 2.39 -12.45
N VAL A 62 11.52 1.62 -11.62
CA VAL A 62 12.86 1.10 -11.93
C VAL A 62 12.77 0.03 -13.02
N LYS A 63 11.89 -0.98 -12.86
CA LYS A 63 11.73 -2.09 -13.83
C LYS A 63 11.34 -1.59 -15.23
N SER A 64 10.50 -0.56 -15.30
CA SER A 64 10.06 0.01 -16.58
C SER A 64 11.06 1.01 -17.20
N GLY A 65 12.20 1.29 -16.54
CA GLY A 65 13.15 2.32 -16.98
C GLY A 65 12.60 3.74 -16.90
N ARG A 66 11.51 3.97 -16.15
CA ARG A 66 10.80 5.26 -16.07
C ARG A 66 11.10 6.05 -14.80
N PHE A 67 12.03 5.59 -13.97
CA PHE A 67 12.38 6.24 -12.71
C PHE A 67 12.74 7.72 -12.88
N GLY A 68 13.59 8.04 -13.87
CA GLY A 68 13.96 9.42 -14.19
C GLY A 68 12.75 10.29 -14.55
N LYS A 69 11.79 9.75 -15.32
CA LYS A 69 10.58 10.47 -15.75
C LYS A 69 9.57 10.66 -14.61
N LEU A 70 9.39 9.65 -13.77
CA LEU A 70 8.38 9.67 -12.70
C LEU A 70 8.83 10.47 -11.48
N PHE A 71 10.14 10.51 -11.21
CA PHE A 71 10.69 11.10 -9.98
C PHE A 71 11.74 12.19 -10.24
N GLY A 72 11.93 12.62 -11.48
CA GLY A 72 13.01 13.57 -11.81
C GLY A 72 14.40 13.04 -11.45
N GLY A 73 14.58 11.72 -11.45
CA GLY A 73 15.82 11.05 -11.03
C GLY A 73 16.01 10.93 -9.51
N LYS A 74 15.06 11.39 -8.67
CA LYS A 74 15.18 11.31 -7.21
C LYS A 74 13.85 11.03 -6.52
N PHE A 75 13.80 9.95 -5.76
CA PHE A 75 12.73 9.64 -4.82
C PHE A 75 13.19 9.87 -3.39
N GLU A 76 12.35 10.48 -2.56
CA GLU A 76 12.63 10.73 -1.15
C GLU A 76 11.38 10.49 -0.31
N ASP A 77 11.52 9.67 0.74
CA ASP A 77 10.46 9.38 1.70
C ASP A 77 10.90 9.79 3.11
N PHE A 78 10.02 10.52 3.78
CA PHE A 78 10.24 11.00 5.14
C PHE A 78 9.38 10.18 6.10
N GLY A 79 10.03 9.53 7.05
CA GLY A 79 9.39 8.81 8.13
C GLY A 79 9.99 9.17 9.48
N GLY A 80 9.46 8.54 10.51
CA GLY A 80 9.98 8.68 11.85
C GLY A 80 9.05 8.10 12.89
N SER A 81 9.56 7.94 14.09
CA SER A 81 8.79 7.48 15.24
C SER A 81 9.37 8.08 16.52
N GLN A 82 8.60 8.03 17.60
CA GLN A 82 9.10 8.36 18.92
C GLN A 82 9.84 7.14 19.48
N VAL A 83 11.05 7.35 19.97
CA VAL A 83 11.91 6.35 20.62
C VAL A 83 12.43 6.99 21.89
N ASP A 84 12.15 6.38 23.05
CA ASP A 84 12.57 6.88 24.36
C ASP A 84 12.19 8.35 24.60
N GLY A 85 10.96 8.70 24.25
CA GLY A 85 10.44 10.07 24.38
C GLY A 85 10.95 11.05 23.32
N LYS A 86 12.01 10.71 22.57
CA LYS A 86 12.61 11.57 21.53
C LYS A 86 12.06 11.23 20.16
N LEU A 87 11.77 12.25 19.35
CA LEU A 87 11.32 12.04 18.00
C LEU A 87 12.52 11.79 17.07
N GLN A 88 12.54 10.65 16.40
CA GLN A 88 13.59 10.29 15.46
C GLN A 88 13.04 10.34 14.04
N SER A 89 13.68 11.12 13.18
CA SER A 89 13.40 11.14 11.74
C SER A 89 14.28 10.11 11.02
N ARG A 90 13.70 9.48 10.00
CA ARG A 90 14.35 8.52 9.09
C ARG A 90 14.00 8.94 7.67
N ILE A 91 15.03 9.15 6.87
CA ILE A 91 14.90 9.56 5.46
C ILE A 91 15.37 8.40 4.61
N PHE A 92 14.51 7.91 3.73
CA PHE A 92 14.89 7.02 2.65
C PHE A 92 15.01 7.82 1.37
N ARG A 93 16.13 7.70 0.67
CA ARG A 93 16.35 8.37 -0.61
C ARG A 93 16.91 7.40 -1.63
N LEU A 94 16.32 7.43 -2.82
CA LEU A 94 16.77 6.70 -4.00
C LEU A 94 17.05 7.69 -5.12
N GLU A 95 18.27 7.70 -5.62
CA GLU A 95 18.73 8.60 -6.69
C GLU A 95 19.18 7.76 -7.89
N TYR A 96 18.79 8.19 -9.09
CA TYR A 96 19.34 7.73 -10.36
C TYR A 96 20.30 8.79 -10.89
N ASP A 97 21.58 8.48 -10.83
CA ASP A 97 22.72 9.30 -11.20
C ASP A 97 23.51 8.53 -12.26
N PRO A 98 23.19 8.66 -13.55
CA PRO A 98 23.91 7.97 -14.63
C PRO A 98 25.38 8.41 -14.73
N GLY A 99 25.81 9.41 -13.94
CA GLY A 99 27.13 10.00 -13.97
C GLY A 99 27.27 11.03 -15.08
N GLU A 100 27.90 12.15 -14.74
CA GLU A 100 28.40 13.11 -15.73
C GLU A 100 29.77 12.61 -16.23
N ASN A 101 29.90 12.41 -17.55
CA ASN A 101 31.10 11.84 -18.20
C ASN A 101 31.48 10.43 -17.68
N ASP A 102 30.51 9.52 -17.60
CA ASP A 102 30.68 8.10 -17.25
C ASP A 102 31.25 7.76 -15.86
N ARG A 103 31.55 8.77 -15.02
CA ARG A 103 32.18 8.55 -13.69
C ARG A 103 31.37 7.68 -12.73
N PHE A 104 30.04 7.60 -12.90
CA PHE A 104 29.14 6.75 -12.11
C PHE A 104 28.25 5.83 -12.94
N ALA A 105 28.48 5.73 -14.26
CA ALA A 105 27.62 4.96 -15.18
C ALA A 105 27.52 3.47 -14.80
N ARG A 106 28.58 2.90 -14.22
CA ARG A 106 28.59 1.49 -13.75
C ARG A 106 27.70 1.27 -12.52
N PHE A 107 27.46 2.30 -11.70
CA PHE A 107 26.69 2.21 -10.46
C PHE A 107 25.68 3.36 -10.37
N PRO A 108 24.70 3.41 -11.29
CA PRO A 108 23.88 4.59 -11.48
C PRO A 108 22.80 4.76 -10.41
N ILE A 109 22.55 3.73 -9.61
CA ILE A 109 21.55 3.79 -8.53
C ILE A 109 22.26 4.08 -7.21
N ARG A 110 21.77 5.06 -6.46
CA ARG A 110 22.24 5.37 -5.12
C ARG A 110 21.09 5.30 -4.12
N VAL A 111 21.23 4.43 -3.13
CA VAL A 111 20.37 4.43 -1.94
C VAL A 111 21.08 5.24 -0.86
N THR A 112 20.38 6.17 -0.23
CA THR A 112 20.85 6.90 0.93
C THR A 112 19.82 6.78 2.03
N ILE A 113 20.25 6.38 3.22
CA ILE A 113 19.40 6.39 4.42
C ILE A 113 20.03 7.31 5.45
N ALA A 114 19.22 8.21 6.01
CA ALA A 114 19.65 9.14 7.04
C ALA A 114 18.74 9.10 8.26
N ASN A 115 19.33 8.98 9.44
CA ASN A 115 18.64 8.95 10.72
C ASN A 115 19.12 10.14 11.56
N GLY A 116 18.19 10.79 12.27
CA GLY A 116 18.56 11.92 13.11
C GLY A 116 17.39 12.48 13.92
N PRO A 117 17.57 13.66 14.55
CA PRO A 117 16.51 14.32 15.29
C PRO A 117 15.32 14.65 14.38
N GLY A 118 14.11 14.41 14.88
CA GLY A 118 12.87 14.73 14.19
C GLY A 118 12.09 15.85 14.88
N LYS A 119 11.16 16.46 14.13
CA LYS A 119 10.09 17.32 14.66
C LYS A 119 8.75 16.92 14.02
N ARG A 120 7.63 17.13 14.72
CA ARG A 120 6.30 16.92 14.15
C ARG A 120 5.96 18.10 13.24
N ASN A 121 5.40 17.79 12.06
CA ASN A 121 4.85 18.78 11.16
C ASN A 121 3.41 19.16 11.57
N ARG A 122 2.80 20.12 10.86
CA ARG A 122 1.42 20.53 11.12
C ARG A 122 0.40 19.40 10.94
N GLN A 123 0.71 18.41 10.10
CA GLN A 123 -0.12 17.21 9.87
C GLN A 123 0.20 16.05 10.84
N GLY A 124 1.05 16.25 11.85
CA GLY A 124 1.47 15.21 12.79
C GLY A 124 2.53 14.22 12.26
N GLY A 125 2.95 14.33 10.99
CA GLY A 125 4.05 13.56 10.41
C GLY A 125 5.41 13.97 10.97
N VAL A 126 6.37 13.05 10.98
CA VAL A 126 7.73 13.31 11.47
C VAL A 126 8.62 13.78 10.32
N MET A 127 9.20 14.97 10.47
CA MET A 127 10.19 15.53 9.52
C MET A 127 11.55 15.72 10.21
N PRO A 128 12.65 15.86 9.45
CA PRO A 128 13.97 16.13 10.02
C PRO A 128 14.01 17.44 10.81
N ASN A 129 14.77 17.46 11.90
CA ASN A 129 15.02 18.63 12.73
C ASN A 129 16.54 18.89 12.85
N GLY A 130 17.14 19.38 11.76
CA GLY A 130 18.57 19.64 11.66
C GLY A 130 19.33 18.56 10.89
N GLN A 131 20.64 18.46 11.13
CA GLN A 131 21.51 17.51 10.45
C GLN A 131 21.26 16.08 10.94
N PRO A 132 21.31 15.07 10.05
CA PRO A 132 21.20 13.67 10.45
C PRO A 132 22.41 13.25 11.28
N THR A 133 22.17 12.49 12.36
CA THR A 133 23.21 11.89 13.20
C THR A 133 23.95 10.78 12.46
N GLN A 134 23.24 10.05 11.59
CA GLN A 134 23.81 8.98 10.78
C GLN A 134 23.31 9.16 9.36
N ARG A 135 24.22 9.04 8.39
CA ARG A 135 23.89 9.05 6.96
C ARG A 135 24.76 8.03 6.28
N VAL A 136 24.12 7.03 5.68
CA VAL A 136 24.80 5.94 4.98
C VAL A 136 24.29 5.91 3.55
N SER A 137 25.21 5.76 2.61
CA SER A 137 24.87 5.65 1.19
C SER A 137 25.60 4.49 0.54
N MET A 138 24.89 3.82 -0.37
CA MET A 138 25.39 2.69 -1.13
C MET A 138 24.97 2.88 -2.59
N ARG A 139 25.87 2.55 -3.51
CA ARG A 139 25.59 2.56 -4.95
C ARG A 139 25.49 1.14 -5.49
N PHE A 140 24.69 0.96 -6.54
CA PHE A 140 24.37 -0.33 -7.12
C PHE A 140 24.49 -0.27 -8.65
N PRO A 141 24.99 -1.33 -9.29
CA PRO A 141 24.72 -1.58 -10.69
C PRO A 141 23.21 -1.71 -10.92
N MET A 142 22.72 -1.28 -12.08
CA MET A 142 21.28 -1.34 -12.40
C MET A 142 20.74 -2.78 -12.30
N ALA A 143 21.45 -3.75 -12.88
CA ALA A 143 21.02 -5.15 -12.89
C ALA A 143 20.87 -5.73 -11.48
N ASP A 144 21.84 -5.48 -10.60
CA ASP A 144 21.80 -5.92 -9.21
C ASP A 144 20.65 -5.27 -8.44
N PHE A 145 20.43 -3.97 -8.64
CA PHE A 145 19.33 -3.28 -7.97
C PHE A 145 17.97 -3.78 -8.45
N VAL A 146 17.80 -4.03 -9.76
CA VAL A 146 16.58 -4.65 -10.30
C VAL A 146 16.36 -6.04 -9.70
N ARG A 147 17.41 -6.86 -9.56
CA ARG A 147 17.31 -8.18 -8.91
C ARG A 147 16.78 -8.09 -7.48
N ILE A 148 17.34 -7.17 -6.67
CA ILE A 148 16.86 -6.92 -5.30
C ILE A 148 15.38 -6.52 -5.30
N LEU A 149 14.99 -5.61 -6.18
CA LEU A 149 13.61 -5.13 -6.26
C LEU A 149 12.62 -6.23 -6.69
N LEU A 150 13.02 -7.13 -7.59
CA LEU A 150 12.20 -8.28 -8.01
C LEU A 150 12.00 -9.29 -6.87
N GLU A 151 13.03 -9.52 -6.06
CA GLU A 151 12.93 -10.39 -4.88
C GLU A 151 11.98 -9.81 -3.83
N VAL A 152 12.10 -8.50 -3.56
CA VAL A 152 11.17 -7.78 -2.68
C VAL A 152 9.73 -7.81 -3.22
N GLU A 153 9.53 -7.59 -4.53
CA GLU A 153 8.21 -7.69 -5.18
C GLU A 153 7.59 -9.08 -5.00
N SER A 154 8.36 -10.13 -5.30
CA SER A 154 7.92 -11.53 -5.21
C SER A 154 7.54 -11.89 -3.78
N TYR A 155 8.34 -11.45 -2.80
CA TYR A 155 8.04 -11.64 -1.38
C TYR A 155 6.75 -10.94 -0.96
N MET A 156 6.57 -9.67 -1.34
CA MET A 156 5.35 -8.92 -1.04
C MET A 156 4.10 -9.55 -1.65
N ASP A 157 4.19 -10.07 -2.88
CA ASP A 157 3.08 -10.73 -3.55
C ASP A 157 2.73 -12.06 -2.88
N ALA A 158 3.74 -12.86 -2.50
CA ALA A 158 3.53 -14.10 -1.74
C ALA A 158 2.88 -13.83 -0.39
N TRP A 159 3.32 -12.80 0.34
CA TRP A 159 2.74 -12.40 1.61
C TRP A 159 1.28 -11.96 1.45
N LEU A 160 0.98 -11.12 0.44
CA LEU A 160 -0.40 -10.69 0.17
C LEU A 160 -1.30 -11.87 -0.19
N PHE A 161 -0.80 -12.84 -0.95
CA PHE A 161 -1.55 -14.04 -1.30
C PHE A 161 -1.86 -14.88 -0.06
N ALA A 162 -0.85 -15.15 0.77
CA ALA A 162 -1.01 -15.93 2.01
C ALA A 162 -1.95 -15.24 3.02
N ASN A 163 -1.95 -13.91 3.06
CA ASN A 163 -2.75 -13.12 3.99
C ASN A 163 -4.06 -12.57 3.40
N PHE A 164 -4.41 -12.93 2.16
CA PHE A 164 -5.50 -12.29 1.42
C PHE A 164 -6.83 -12.31 2.19
N THR A 165 -7.21 -13.45 2.76
CA THR A 165 -8.47 -13.60 3.50
C THR A 165 -8.49 -12.72 4.75
N ARG A 166 -7.40 -12.72 5.53
CA ARG A 166 -7.25 -11.90 6.73
C ARG A 166 -7.34 -10.41 6.40
N ILE A 167 -6.52 -9.95 5.45
CA ILE A 167 -6.50 -8.54 5.02
C ILE A 167 -7.88 -8.11 4.50
N ARG A 168 -8.57 -8.99 3.77
CA ARG A 168 -9.93 -8.71 3.28
C ARG A 168 -10.91 -8.54 4.44
N GLN A 169 -10.88 -9.44 5.43
CA GLN A 169 -11.75 -9.36 6.61
C GLN A 169 -11.51 -8.08 7.40
N GLU A 170 -10.25 -7.74 7.68
CA GLU A 170 -9.87 -6.51 8.38
C GLU A 170 -10.35 -5.26 7.65
N ARG A 171 -10.20 -5.21 6.32
CA ARG A 171 -10.68 -4.08 5.50
C ARG A 171 -12.20 -3.94 5.53
N VAL A 172 -12.92 -5.07 5.51
CA VAL A 172 -14.38 -5.06 5.60
C VAL A 172 -14.83 -4.57 6.97
N GLN A 173 -14.23 -5.08 8.05
CA GLN A 173 -14.53 -4.65 9.42
C GLN A 173 -14.28 -3.16 9.59
N ALA A 174 -13.10 -2.67 9.20
CA ALA A 174 -12.75 -1.25 9.28
C ALA A 174 -13.69 -0.35 8.45
N LEU A 175 -14.21 -0.84 7.32
CA LEU A 175 -15.19 -0.10 6.52
C LEU A 175 -16.55 -0.07 7.21
N THR A 176 -17.02 -1.20 7.74
CA THR A 176 -18.28 -1.29 8.48
C THR A 176 -18.28 -0.35 9.68
N GLU A 177 -17.22 -0.36 10.49
CA GLU A 177 -17.05 0.53 11.64
C GLU A 177 -17.10 2.01 11.22
N ARG A 178 -16.42 2.38 10.12
CA ARG A 178 -16.46 3.76 9.59
C ARG A 178 -17.86 4.18 9.13
N LEU A 179 -18.62 3.27 8.53
CA LEU A 179 -19.98 3.55 8.08
C LEU A 179 -20.96 3.68 9.26
N GLU A 180 -20.80 2.84 10.29
CA GLU A 180 -21.60 2.92 11.52
C GLU A 180 -21.32 4.22 12.29
N GLY A 181 -20.05 4.63 12.41
CA GLY A 181 -19.68 5.91 13.01
C GLY A 181 -20.36 7.10 12.30
N ARG A 182 -20.36 7.11 10.96
CA ARG A 182 -21.05 8.16 10.18
C ARG A 182 -22.56 8.16 10.36
N ARG A 183 -23.18 6.99 10.52
CA ARG A 183 -24.63 6.88 10.80
C ARG A 183 -24.98 7.47 12.16
N GLN A 184 -24.15 7.25 13.18
CA GLN A 184 -24.34 7.83 14.50
C GLN A 184 -24.14 9.35 14.51
N GLU A 185 -23.12 9.84 13.81
CA GLU A 185 -22.90 11.30 13.64
C GLU A 185 -24.04 11.98 12.89
N SER A 186 -24.61 11.32 11.87
CA SER A 186 -25.75 11.83 11.10
C SER A 186 -27.07 11.74 11.88
N GLY A 187 -27.21 10.76 12.78
CA GLY A 187 -28.40 10.58 13.62
C GLY A 187 -28.46 11.50 14.85
N ASN A 188 -27.32 12.05 15.27
CA ASN A 188 -27.24 12.96 16.42
C ASN A 188 -27.33 14.46 16.03
N GLY A 189 -27.53 14.74 14.73
CA GLY A 189 -27.82 16.07 14.20
C GLY A 189 -29.27 16.49 14.46
N ASN A 190 -29.54 16.89 15.70
CA ASN A 190 -30.60 17.78 16.17
C ASN A 190 -31.92 17.82 15.35
N GLY A 191 -32.94 17.18 15.91
CA GLY A 191 -34.32 17.33 15.47
C GLY A 191 -34.82 18.76 15.68
N ASN A 192 -35.21 19.41 14.59
CA ASN A 192 -36.37 20.29 14.60
C ASN A 192 -36.99 20.29 13.19
N GLY A 193 -37.94 19.37 12.96
CA GLY A 193 -38.59 19.25 11.66
C GLY A 193 -39.53 18.06 11.60
N SER A 194 -40.77 18.27 12.04
CA SER A 194 -42.00 17.58 11.62
C SER A 194 -41.96 16.05 11.49
N LYS A 195 -42.65 15.37 12.43
CA LYS A 195 -43.06 13.96 12.34
C LYS A 195 -43.50 13.58 10.90
N PRO A 196 -42.81 12.66 10.22
CA PRO A 196 -43.40 11.95 9.10
C PRO A 196 -44.33 10.87 9.67
N LYS A 197 -45.57 10.86 9.18
CA LYS A 197 -46.55 9.79 9.41
C LYS A 197 -45.96 8.46 8.92
N GLY A 198 -46.25 7.40 9.68
CA GLY A 198 -45.72 6.06 9.51
C GLY A 198 -45.77 5.53 8.09
N GLY A 199 -44.63 5.00 7.65
CA GLY A 199 -44.47 4.16 6.47
C GLY A 199 -43.78 2.87 6.88
N ASN A 200 -44.41 1.74 6.55
CA ASN A 200 -43.95 0.37 6.78
C ASN A 200 -42.47 0.21 6.36
N GLY A 201 -41.64 -0.27 7.30
CA GLY A 201 -40.21 -0.49 7.09
C GLY A 201 -39.93 -1.68 6.17
N ASN A 202 -39.98 -1.45 4.86
CA ASN A 202 -39.18 -2.22 3.90
C ASN A 202 -37.87 -1.44 3.70
N GLY A 203 -36.77 -1.96 4.25
CA GLY A 203 -35.44 -1.38 4.07
C GLY A 203 -35.05 -1.36 2.60
N HIS A 204 -35.32 -0.25 1.92
CA HIS A 204 -34.88 -0.02 0.55
C HIS A 204 -33.36 0.14 0.55
N LEU A 205 -32.65 -0.80 -0.08
CA LEU A 205 -31.26 -0.56 -0.45
C LEU A 205 -31.22 0.67 -1.36
N SER A 206 -30.33 1.61 -1.05
CA SER A 206 -30.03 2.70 -1.98
C SER A 206 -29.38 2.13 -3.24
N ARG A 207 -29.48 2.85 -4.37
CA ARG A 207 -28.89 2.45 -5.65
C ARG A 207 -27.37 2.27 -5.54
N GLU A 208 -26.71 3.07 -4.72
CA GLU A 208 -25.27 3.00 -4.46
C GLU A 208 -24.89 1.74 -3.65
N GLU A 209 -25.67 1.40 -2.62
CA GLU A 209 -25.48 0.17 -1.84
C GLU A 209 -25.77 -1.09 -2.67
N ALA A 210 -26.74 -1.02 -3.58
CA ALA A 210 -27.04 -2.09 -4.52
C ALA A 210 -25.89 -2.31 -5.52
N LEU A 211 -25.30 -1.22 -6.04
CA LEU A 211 -24.16 -1.27 -6.95
C LEU A 211 -22.92 -1.87 -6.27
N ALA A 212 -22.63 -1.43 -5.03
CA ALA A 212 -21.58 -2.01 -4.22
C ALA A 212 -21.82 -3.51 -3.99
N THR A 213 -23.03 -3.91 -3.60
CA THR A 213 -23.38 -5.32 -3.36
C THR A 213 -23.14 -6.18 -4.60
N VAL A 214 -23.59 -5.75 -5.79
CA VAL A 214 -23.34 -6.50 -7.03
C VAL A 214 -21.84 -6.59 -7.35
N LEU A 215 -21.08 -5.51 -7.18
CA LEU A 215 -19.63 -5.49 -7.42
C LEU A 215 -18.83 -6.33 -6.41
N PHE A 216 -19.27 -6.39 -5.15
CA PHE A 216 -18.60 -7.13 -4.08
C PHE A 216 -18.95 -8.63 -4.08
N PHE A 217 -20.12 -9.01 -4.57
CA PHE A 217 -20.65 -10.37 -4.48
C PHE A 217 -20.83 -11.08 -5.82
N ALA A 218 -20.68 -10.40 -6.97
CA ALA A 218 -20.61 -11.08 -8.25
C ALA A 218 -19.53 -12.18 -8.19
N PRO A 219 -19.85 -13.42 -8.58
CA PRO A 219 -18.97 -14.55 -8.37
C PRO A 219 -17.65 -14.34 -9.13
N LYS A 220 -16.52 -14.45 -8.41
CA LYS A 220 -15.19 -14.64 -9.02
C LYS A 220 -15.12 -15.90 -9.89
N ASP A 221 -16.13 -16.76 -9.80
CA ASP A 221 -16.25 -18.05 -10.46
C ASP A 221 -17.12 -17.99 -11.73
N ASP A 222 -17.61 -16.82 -12.17
CA ASP A 222 -18.17 -16.68 -13.52
C ASP A 222 -17.02 -16.53 -14.54
N PRO A 223 -16.75 -17.53 -15.38
CA PRO A 223 -15.66 -17.49 -16.34
C PRO A 223 -15.80 -16.35 -17.37
N ARG A 224 -16.96 -15.72 -17.50
CA ARG A 224 -17.20 -14.60 -18.44
C ARG A 224 -16.85 -13.22 -17.87
N LEU A 225 -16.71 -13.11 -16.54
CA LEU A 225 -16.30 -11.90 -15.83
C LEU A 225 -14.80 -11.90 -15.51
N ARG A 226 -14.13 -13.04 -15.72
CA ARG A 226 -12.69 -13.21 -15.50
C ARG A 226 -11.90 -12.36 -16.50
N GLY A 227 -11.09 -11.44 -15.98
CA GLY A 227 -10.20 -10.60 -16.79
C GLY A 227 -10.83 -9.35 -17.40
N LYS A 228 -12.11 -9.04 -17.10
CA LYS A 228 -12.76 -7.80 -17.56
C LYS A 228 -12.59 -6.68 -16.55
N THR A 229 -12.35 -5.47 -17.05
CA THR A 229 -12.29 -4.24 -16.27
C THR A 229 -13.67 -3.74 -15.88
N LEU A 230 -13.74 -2.87 -14.87
CA LEU A 230 -14.97 -2.25 -14.38
C LEU A 230 -15.77 -1.58 -15.52
N GLY A 231 -15.08 -0.93 -16.46
CA GLY A 231 -15.71 -0.31 -17.63
C GLY A 231 -16.34 -1.33 -18.58
N GLU A 232 -15.69 -2.47 -18.81
CA GLU A 232 -16.14 -3.51 -19.75
C GLU A 232 -17.32 -4.33 -19.21
N VAL A 233 -17.38 -4.54 -17.89
CA VAL A 233 -18.54 -5.16 -17.23
C VAL A 233 -19.73 -4.19 -17.24
N LEU A 234 -19.49 -2.89 -17.14
CA LEU A 234 -20.52 -1.85 -17.16
C LEU A 234 -21.00 -1.49 -18.57
N SER A 235 -20.18 -1.68 -19.61
CA SER A 235 -20.50 -1.31 -21.00
C SER A 235 -21.13 -2.45 -21.82
N ALA A 236 -20.85 -3.71 -21.50
CA ALA A 236 -21.33 -4.87 -22.25
C ALA A 236 -22.33 -5.70 -21.42
N GLY A 237 -23.63 -5.43 -21.57
CA GLY A 237 -24.69 -6.33 -21.07
C GLY A 237 -25.36 -5.93 -19.75
N ARG A 238 -25.36 -4.64 -19.40
CA ARG A 238 -25.94 -4.06 -18.18
C ARG A 238 -27.34 -4.57 -17.85
N GLU A 239 -28.24 -4.64 -18.82
CA GLU A 239 -29.62 -5.08 -18.56
C GLU A 239 -29.77 -6.59 -18.43
N ASP A 240 -29.15 -7.38 -19.30
CA ASP A 240 -29.38 -8.82 -19.35
C ASP A 240 -28.77 -9.54 -18.13
N LEU A 241 -27.57 -9.12 -17.71
CA LEU A 241 -26.94 -9.63 -16.49
C LEU A 241 -27.76 -9.24 -15.25
N LEU A 242 -28.18 -7.98 -15.14
CA LEU A 242 -28.96 -7.52 -13.99
C LEU A 242 -30.37 -8.13 -13.95
N LYS A 243 -31.04 -8.31 -15.10
CA LYS A 243 -32.33 -9.02 -15.22
C LYS A 243 -32.19 -10.49 -14.82
N ARG A 244 -31.12 -11.16 -15.24
CA ARG A 244 -30.81 -12.54 -14.84
C ARG A 244 -30.53 -12.67 -13.36
N LEU A 245 -29.69 -11.81 -12.79
CA LEU A 245 -29.42 -11.78 -11.35
C LEU A 245 -30.68 -11.43 -10.53
N ALA A 246 -31.53 -10.52 -11.04
CA ALA A 246 -32.80 -10.18 -10.42
C ALA A 246 -33.81 -11.35 -10.44
N SER A 247 -33.74 -12.21 -11.46
CA SER A 247 -34.55 -13.44 -11.57
C SER A 247 -33.98 -14.64 -10.80
N TRP A 248 -32.78 -14.54 -10.25
CA TRP A 248 -32.11 -15.66 -9.61
C TRP A 248 -32.76 -16.02 -8.26
N GLN A 249 -33.35 -17.20 -8.18
CA GLN A 249 -33.87 -17.77 -6.93
C GLN A 249 -32.76 -18.51 -6.18
N ALA A 250 -31.92 -17.76 -5.48
CA ALA A 250 -30.87 -18.35 -4.67
C ALA A 250 -31.42 -18.90 -3.34
N THR A 251 -30.98 -20.11 -2.99
CA THR A 251 -31.27 -20.75 -1.69
C THR A 251 -30.37 -20.26 -0.56
N SER A 252 -29.24 -19.62 -0.90
CA SER A 252 -28.33 -19.01 0.09
C SER A 252 -28.69 -17.56 0.37
N GLU A 253 -28.56 -17.13 1.63
CA GLU A 253 -28.77 -15.74 2.07
C GLU A 253 -27.94 -14.74 1.24
N ARG A 254 -26.72 -15.13 0.87
CA ARG A 254 -25.82 -14.35 0.01
C ARG A 254 -26.38 -14.14 -1.40
N GLY A 255 -26.93 -15.19 -2.01
CA GLY A 255 -27.53 -15.06 -3.34
C GLY A 255 -28.83 -14.27 -3.30
N GLN A 256 -29.61 -14.36 -2.21
CA GLN A 256 -30.81 -13.53 -2.02
C GLN A 256 -30.46 -12.04 -1.94
N LYS A 257 -29.41 -11.67 -1.20
CA LYS A 257 -28.91 -10.27 -1.15
C LYS A 257 -28.46 -9.76 -2.52
N LEU A 258 -27.76 -10.58 -3.30
CA LEU A 258 -27.34 -10.24 -4.66
C LEU A 258 -28.54 -10.03 -5.60
N ALA A 259 -29.55 -10.91 -5.53
CA ALA A 259 -30.76 -10.81 -6.34
C ALA A 259 -31.59 -9.57 -5.99
N THR A 260 -31.72 -9.23 -4.70
CA THR A 260 -32.38 -8.01 -4.24
C THR A 260 -31.65 -6.75 -4.71
N ALA A 261 -30.32 -6.71 -4.61
CA ALA A 261 -29.52 -5.61 -5.12
C ALA A 261 -29.65 -5.47 -6.65
N ALA A 262 -29.65 -6.57 -7.39
CA ALA A 262 -29.87 -6.55 -8.83
C ALA A 262 -31.26 -6.01 -9.20
N LYS A 263 -32.33 -6.39 -8.47
CA LYS A 263 -33.68 -5.86 -8.67
C LYS A 263 -33.73 -4.33 -8.54
N VAL A 264 -33.07 -3.78 -7.51
CA VAL A 264 -32.98 -2.32 -7.27
C VAL A 264 -32.23 -1.59 -8.39
N LEU A 265 -31.27 -2.24 -9.05
CA LEU A 265 -30.51 -1.64 -10.15
C LEU A 265 -31.23 -1.70 -11.50
N VAL A 266 -32.15 -2.65 -11.67
CA VAL A 266 -33.00 -2.81 -12.87
C VAL A 266 -34.24 -1.91 -12.82
N SER A 267 -34.81 -1.69 -11.63
CA SER A 267 -35.88 -0.71 -11.39
C SER A 267 -35.38 0.72 -11.49
#